data_AF-A0A1A5YH59-F1
#
_entry.id   AF-A0A1A5YH59-F1
#
_cell.length_a   1.000
_cell.length_b   1.000
_cell.length_c   1.000
_cell.angle_alpha   90.00
_cell.angle_beta   90.00
_cell.angle_gamma   90.00
#
_symmetry.space_group_name_H-M   'P 1'
#
loop_
_entity.id
_entity.type
_entity.pdbx_description
1 polymer ?
#
loop_
_entity_poly.entity_id
_entity_poly.type
_entity_poly.pdbx_seq_one_letter_code
_entity_poly.pdbx_strand_id
1 'polypeptide(L)'
;MANQPLVSWYAATNQDNQQINRWDIGVVNASEVSQGFEFLIWNNRKGDTDVPDMQNAVFMTKDEHGGNTGELVEGQWIEVKVDQKDSTFHKVGWDALTNQPVAHPLKASGSTTFNGVNSTPNTAPHTTTNGEVSILGVANDGSLANSKGNFVKVTLQCRIPGNASQGLVNFRSRTTFQFV
;
A
#
# COMPACT_ATOMS: atom_id res chain seq x y z
N MET A 1 23.63 9.51 -2.01
CA MET A 1 22.58 8.50 -2.25
C MET A 1 21.50 8.69 -1.20
N ALA A 2 20.23 8.61 -1.58
CA ALA A 2 19.14 8.67 -0.61
C ALA A 2 19.28 7.48 0.35
N ASN A 3 19.23 7.74 1.66
CA ASN A 3 19.48 6.71 2.67
C ASN A 3 18.18 6.01 3.13
N GLN A 4 17.11 6.12 2.34
CA GLN A 4 15.80 5.53 2.65
C GLN A 4 14.91 5.44 1.38
N PRO A 5 13.94 4.52 1.35
CA PRO A 5 12.90 4.48 0.33
C PRO A 5 12.15 5.81 0.21
N LEU A 6 11.76 6.17 -1.01
CA LEU A 6 10.99 7.39 -1.31
C LEU A 6 9.56 7.01 -1.67
N VAL A 7 8.73 6.88 -0.63
CA VAL A 7 7.34 6.41 -0.78
C VAL A 7 6.41 7.55 -1.18
N SER A 8 5.60 7.33 -2.20
CA SER A 8 4.59 8.30 -2.66
C SER A 8 3.36 7.59 -3.23
N TRP A 9 2.20 8.23 -3.09
CA TRP A 9 0.91 7.63 -3.45
C TRP A 9 0.28 8.45 -4.57
N TYR A 10 -0.21 7.81 -5.62
CA TYR A 10 -0.78 8.48 -6.79
C TYR A 10 -2.08 7.82 -7.22
N ALA A 11 -2.99 8.58 -7.82
CA ALA A 11 -4.19 8.02 -8.43
C ALA A 11 -3.83 6.93 -9.45
N ALA A 12 -4.75 5.98 -9.68
CA ALA A 12 -4.55 4.88 -10.62
C ALA A 12 -4.23 5.33 -12.07
N THR A 13 -4.65 6.55 -12.43
CA THR A 13 -4.33 7.24 -13.70
C THR A 13 -2.88 7.70 -13.82
N ASN A 14 -2.12 7.69 -12.73
CA ASN A 14 -0.68 7.97 -12.64
C ASN A 14 -0.22 9.34 -13.19
N GLN A 15 -1.09 10.36 -13.16
CA GLN A 15 -0.72 11.71 -13.59
C GLN A 15 0.07 12.44 -12.50
N ASP A 16 0.99 13.32 -12.90
CA ASP A 16 1.90 14.01 -11.97
C ASP A 16 1.17 14.95 -10.99
N ASN A 17 0.03 15.51 -11.39
CA ASN A 17 -0.80 16.37 -10.56
C ASN A 17 -1.82 15.60 -9.70
N GLN A 18 -1.73 14.27 -9.64
CA GLN A 18 -2.69 13.40 -8.94
C GLN A 18 -2.03 12.60 -7.82
N GLN A 19 -1.12 13.23 -7.08
CA GLN A 19 -0.60 12.68 -5.83
C GLN A 19 -1.73 12.64 -4.78
N ILE A 20 -1.88 11.50 -4.12
CA ILE A 20 -2.89 11.25 -3.10
C ILE A 20 -2.29 11.49 -1.72
N ASN A 21 -2.90 12.40 -0.96
CA ASN A 21 -2.55 12.68 0.43
C ASN A 21 -3.69 12.35 1.41
N ARG A 22 -4.86 12.00 0.89
CA ARG A 22 -6.07 11.68 1.68
C ARG A 22 -6.94 10.72 0.89
N TRP A 23 -7.53 9.77 1.60
CA TRP A 23 -8.65 8.98 1.13
C TRP A 23 -9.89 9.42 1.91
N ASP A 24 -10.95 9.80 1.19
CA ASP A 24 -12.27 10.07 1.76
C ASP A 24 -13.25 9.01 1.27
N ILE A 25 -13.86 8.28 2.21
CA ILE A 25 -14.82 7.21 1.92
C ILE A 25 -16.23 7.81 1.69
N GLY A 26 -16.48 9.01 2.21
CA GLY A 26 -17.82 9.58 2.27
C GLY A 26 -18.72 8.86 3.28
N VAL A 27 -20.03 8.85 2.99
CA VAL A 27 -21.04 8.20 3.83
C VAL A 27 -21.27 6.79 3.35
N VAL A 28 -21.20 5.82 4.26
CA VAL A 28 -21.50 4.40 4.00
C VAL A 28 -22.52 3.94 5.03
N ASN A 29 -23.61 3.31 4.61
CA ASN A 29 -24.60 2.83 5.55
C ASN A 29 -24.14 1.54 6.24
N ALA A 30 -24.72 1.25 7.41
CA ALA A 30 -24.46 -0.01 8.09
C ALA A 30 -24.87 -1.21 7.22
N SER A 31 -24.07 -2.28 7.25
CA SER A 31 -24.21 -3.46 6.39
C SER A 31 -23.91 -3.24 4.90
N GLU A 32 -23.40 -2.06 4.52
CA GLU A 32 -22.98 -1.78 3.14
C GLU A 32 -21.45 -1.81 2.97
N VAL A 33 -21.04 -1.88 1.70
CA VAL A 33 -19.64 -1.76 1.27
C VAL A 33 -19.50 -0.48 0.47
N SER A 34 -18.46 0.30 0.76
CA SER A 34 -18.15 1.52 0.02
C SER A 34 -17.78 1.24 -1.43
N GLN A 35 -17.74 2.29 -2.25
CA GLN A 35 -17.05 2.21 -3.53
C GLN A 35 -15.55 1.90 -3.32
N GLY A 36 -14.97 1.14 -4.24
CA GLY A 36 -13.53 0.88 -4.27
C GLY A 36 -12.72 2.14 -4.60
N PHE A 37 -11.66 2.38 -3.84
CA PHE A 37 -10.70 3.45 -4.05
C PHE A 37 -9.38 2.88 -4.58
N GLU A 38 -9.10 3.13 -5.85
CA GLU A 38 -7.91 2.60 -6.53
C GLU A 38 -6.76 3.62 -6.57
N PHE A 39 -5.56 3.20 -6.19
CA PHE A 39 -4.36 4.03 -6.25
C PHE A 39 -3.09 3.20 -6.39
N LEU A 40 -1.97 3.91 -6.58
CA LEU A 40 -0.64 3.36 -6.75
C LEU A 40 0.20 3.75 -5.54
N ILE A 41 0.89 2.78 -4.95
CA ILE A 41 1.93 3.02 -3.96
C ILE A 41 3.27 2.82 -4.67
N TRP A 42 4.06 3.88 -4.70
CA TRP A 42 5.36 3.91 -5.36
C TRP A 42 6.51 3.90 -4.37
N ASN A 43 7.63 3.34 -4.79
CA ASN A 43 8.96 3.66 -4.26
C ASN A 43 9.81 4.24 -5.39
N ASN A 44 10.38 5.43 -5.16
CA ASN A 44 11.26 6.14 -6.09
C ASN A 44 10.62 6.54 -7.44
N ARG A 45 9.34 6.94 -7.47
CA ARG A 45 8.66 7.34 -8.72
C ARG A 45 9.43 8.46 -9.44
N LYS A 46 9.79 8.25 -10.71
CA LYS A 46 10.57 9.21 -11.53
C LYS A 46 11.93 9.59 -10.94
N GLY A 47 12.52 8.72 -10.13
CA GLY A 47 13.86 8.93 -9.59
C GLY A 47 14.93 8.66 -10.65
N ASP A 48 15.90 9.56 -10.77
CA ASP A 48 17.06 9.41 -11.67
C ASP A 48 18.19 8.56 -11.06
N THR A 49 18.11 8.28 -9.75
CA THR A 49 19.07 7.47 -9.00
C THR A 49 18.35 6.42 -8.17
N ASP A 50 18.97 5.26 -8.02
CA ASP A 50 18.47 4.21 -7.14
C ASP A 50 18.40 4.68 -5.68
N VAL A 51 17.37 4.22 -4.98
CA VAL A 51 17.19 4.32 -3.52
C VAL A 51 16.97 2.90 -2.97
N PRO A 52 17.03 2.69 -1.64
CA PRO A 52 16.78 1.38 -1.07
C PRO A 52 15.42 0.79 -1.47
N ASP A 53 15.41 -0.53 -1.67
CA ASP A 53 14.19 -1.29 -1.91
C ASP A 53 13.35 -1.36 -0.63
N MET A 54 12.02 -1.35 -0.79
CA MET A 54 11.10 -1.66 0.31
C MET A 54 11.03 -3.17 0.48
N GLN A 55 11.43 -3.67 1.64
CA GLN A 55 11.38 -5.07 2.01
C GLN A 55 10.22 -5.33 2.98
N ASN A 56 9.58 -6.49 2.85
CA ASN A 56 8.47 -6.93 3.71
C ASN A 56 7.39 -5.86 3.88
N ALA A 57 7.07 -5.14 2.81
CA ALA A 57 6.12 -4.06 2.86
C ALA A 57 4.72 -4.61 3.08
N VAL A 58 3.99 -4.02 4.02
CA VAL A 58 2.59 -4.36 4.31
C VAL A 58 1.74 -3.10 4.39
N PHE A 59 0.46 -3.26 4.09
CA PHE A 59 -0.56 -2.24 4.30
C PHE A 59 -1.39 -2.56 5.54
N MET A 60 -1.67 -1.55 6.34
CA MET A 60 -2.57 -1.65 7.48
C MET A 60 -3.28 -0.32 7.75
N THR A 61 -4.22 -0.34 8.69
CA THR A 61 -4.86 0.87 9.22
C THR A 61 -4.52 1.09 10.69
N LYS A 62 -4.53 2.35 11.09
CA LYS A 62 -4.36 2.83 12.47
C LYS A 62 -5.45 3.87 12.75
N ASP A 63 -5.65 4.19 14.02
CA ASP A 63 -6.51 5.32 14.38
C ASP A 63 -5.88 6.66 13.96
N GLU A 64 -6.62 7.76 14.12
CA GLU A 64 -6.17 9.10 13.74
C GLU A 64 -4.93 9.59 14.49
N HIS A 65 -4.56 8.95 15.61
CA HIS A 65 -3.37 9.24 16.42
C HIS A 65 -2.24 8.23 16.17
N GLY A 66 -2.46 7.23 15.30
CA GLY A 66 -1.48 6.19 14.97
C GLY A 66 -1.52 4.96 15.90
N GLY A 67 -2.49 4.89 16.81
CA GLY A 67 -2.75 3.75 17.67
C GLY A 67 -3.57 2.65 16.99
N ASN A 68 -3.93 1.65 17.79
CA ASN A 68 -4.60 0.41 17.36
C ASN A 68 -6.07 0.35 17.78
N THR A 69 -6.66 1.49 18.12
CA THR A 69 -7.94 1.55 18.81
C THR A 69 -9.08 2.00 17.90
N GLY A 70 -10.31 1.79 18.35
CA GLY A 70 -11.51 2.28 17.66
C GLY A 70 -12.13 1.24 16.74
N GLU A 71 -13.46 1.32 16.59
CA GLU A 71 -14.28 0.28 15.97
C GLU A 71 -13.86 -0.06 14.53
N LEU A 72 -13.43 0.93 13.75
CA LEU A 72 -12.96 0.73 12.37
C LEU A 72 -11.66 -0.07 12.31
N VAL A 73 -10.75 0.17 13.25
CA VAL A 73 -9.41 -0.46 13.29
C VAL A 73 -9.50 -1.85 13.92
N GLU A 74 -10.17 -1.97 15.07
CA GLU A 74 -10.33 -3.24 15.81
C GLU A 74 -11.34 -4.17 15.14
N GLY A 75 -12.40 -3.60 14.53
CA GLY A 75 -13.37 -4.34 13.72
C GLY A 75 -12.88 -4.63 12.31
N GLN A 76 -11.72 -4.09 11.92
CA GLN A 76 -11.06 -4.31 10.62
C GLN A 76 -11.99 -4.00 9.45
N TRP A 77 -12.64 -2.83 9.49
CA TRP A 77 -13.66 -2.45 8.49
C TRP A 77 -13.03 -2.09 7.14
N ILE A 78 -11.75 -1.74 7.13
CA ILE A 78 -11.03 -1.48 5.89
C ILE A 78 -10.54 -2.80 5.32
N GLU A 79 -10.85 -3.01 4.05
CA GLU A 79 -10.37 -4.14 3.28
C GLU A 79 -9.49 -3.63 2.13
N VAL A 80 -8.42 -4.37 1.85
CA VAL A 80 -7.42 -4.05 0.83
C VAL A 80 -7.28 -5.20 -0.16
N LYS A 81 -7.03 -4.85 -1.41
CA LYS A 81 -6.70 -5.78 -2.49
C LYS A 81 -5.50 -5.22 -3.25
N VAL A 82 -4.43 -6.01 -3.39
CA VAL A 82 -3.33 -5.74 -4.31
C VAL A 82 -3.72 -6.30 -5.66
N ASP A 83 -4.12 -5.42 -6.58
CA ASP A 83 -4.82 -5.77 -7.82
C ASP A 83 -4.04 -6.76 -8.70
N GLN A 84 -2.72 -6.72 -8.65
CA GLN A 84 -1.87 -7.60 -9.44
C GLN A 84 -1.71 -9.02 -8.86
N LYS A 85 -2.16 -9.26 -7.62
CA LYS A 85 -1.91 -10.51 -6.89
C LYS A 85 -3.16 -11.14 -6.31
N ASP A 86 -4.08 -10.33 -5.82
CA ASP A 86 -5.22 -10.82 -5.05
C ASP A 86 -6.45 -10.99 -5.92
N SER A 87 -7.14 -12.11 -5.74
CA SER A 87 -8.47 -12.35 -6.32
C SER A 87 -9.60 -11.80 -5.46
N THR A 88 -9.33 -11.47 -4.18
CA THR A 88 -10.33 -11.06 -3.19
C THR A 88 -9.79 -9.95 -2.29
N PHE A 89 -10.69 -9.26 -1.58
CA PHE A 89 -10.31 -8.26 -0.57
C PHE A 89 -9.93 -8.93 0.76
N HIS A 90 -8.95 -8.34 1.45
CA HIS A 90 -8.40 -8.80 2.73
C HIS A 90 -8.57 -7.72 3.78
N LYS A 91 -9.07 -8.09 4.97
CA LYS A 91 -9.24 -7.15 6.09
C LYS A 91 -7.90 -6.64 6.59
N VAL A 92 -7.87 -5.39 7.06
CA VAL A 92 -6.70 -4.77 7.72
C VAL A 92 -7.09 -3.94 8.93
N GLY A 93 -6.16 -3.83 9.88
CA GLY A 93 -6.34 -3.07 11.12
C GLY A 93 -5.63 -3.75 12.28
N TRP A 94 -6.36 -4.01 13.35
CA TRP A 94 -5.87 -4.66 14.55
C TRP A 94 -6.81 -5.77 14.99
N ASP A 95 -6.26 -6.91 15.41
CA ASP A 95 -7.03 -7.94 16.11
C ASP A 95 -6.87 -7.73 17.62
N ALA A 96 -7.91 -7.18 18.25
CA ALA A 96 -7.92 -6.93 19.69
C ALA A 96 -7.93 -8.21 20.53
N LEU A 97 -8.37 -9.35 19.98
CA LEU A 97 -8.41 -10.63 20.70
C LEU A 97 -7.02 -11.26 20.80
N THR A 98 -6.27 -11.25 19.70
CA THR A 98 -4.91 -11.82 19.64
C THR A 98 -3.83 -10.78 19.92
N ASN A 99 -4.20 -9.50 20.00
CA ASN A 99 -3.31 -8.36 20.16
C ASN A 99 -2.22 -8.31 19.08
N GLN A 100 -2.61 -8.54 17.83
CA GLN A 100 -1.72 -8.57 16.67
C GLN A 100 -2.20 -7.64 15.56
N PRO A 101 -1.28 -7.08 14.75
CA PRO A 101 -1.67 -6.34 13.55
C PRO A 101 -2.27 -7.28 12.51
N VAL A 102 -3.38 -6.87 11.92
CA VAL A 102 -3.89 -7.47 10.68
C VAL A 102 -3.43 -6.60 9.54
N ALA A 103 -2.41 -7.07 8.83
CA ALA A 103 -1.79 -6.34 7.74
C ALA A 103 -1.72 -7.22 6.50
N HIS A 104 -1.75 -6.60 5.33
CA HIS A 104 -1.73 -7.31 4.06
C HIS A 104 -0.44 -7.01 3.28
N PRO A 105 0.30 -8.02 2.79
CA PRO A 105 1.53 -7.80 2.05
C PRO A 105 1.34 -6.98 0.77
N LEU A 106 2.24 -6.05 0.53
CA LEU A 106 2.39 -5.35 -0.74
C LEU A 106 3.50 -6.03 -1.53
N LYS A 107 3.20 -6.44 -2.77
CA LYS A 107 4.16 -7.11 -3.65
C LYS A 107 4.02 -6.62 -5.08
N ALA A 108 5.06 -6.00 -5.61
CA ALA A 108 5.16 -5.68 -7.02
C ALA A 108 5.20 -6.97 -7.85
N SER A 109 4.55 -6.96 -9.01
CA SER A 109 4.36 -8.17 -9.82
C SER A 109 5.22 -8.23 -11.08
N GLY A 110 6.00 -7.17 -11.36
CA GLY A 110 6.80 -7.10 -12.58
C GLY A 110 8.17 -6.50 -12.36
N SER A 111 8.88 -6.35 -13.48
CA SER A 111 10.21 -5.75 -13.53
C SER A 111 10.15 -4.27 -13.86
N THR A 112 11.16 -3.54 -13.43
CA THR A 112 11.43 -2.19 -13.90
C THR A 112 12.53 -2.20 -14.95
N THR A 113 12.27 -1.57 -16.09
CA THR A 113 13.24 -1.37 -17.16
C THR A 113 13.57 0.11 -17.28
N PHE A 114 14.82 0.47 -17.02
CA PHE A 114 15.29 1.85 -17.16
C PHE A 114 16.69 1.89 -17.77
N ASN A 115 16.87 2.71 -18.81
CA ASN A 115 18.15 2.82 -19.56
C ASN A 115 18.75 1.47 -19.98
N GLY A 116 17.89 0.51 -20.36
CA GLY A 116 18.31 -0.84 -20.79
C GLY A 116 18.63 -1.82 -19.65
N VAL A 117 18.54 -1.40 -18.39
CA VAL A 117 18.67 -2.27 -17.21
C VAL A 117 17.30 -2.77 -16.81
N ASN A 118 17.16 -4.09 -16.60
CA ASN A 118 15.91 -4.72 -16.14
C ASN A 118 16.10 -5.27 -14.72
N SER A 119 15.40 -4.70 -13.76
CA SER A 119 15.44 -5.06 -12.33
C SER A 119 14.13 -5.71 -11.91
N THR A 120 14.21 -6.82 -11.18
CA THR A 120 13.03 -7.59 -10.72
C THR A 120 13.10 -7.78 -9.21
N PRO A 121 12.02 -7.53 -8.45
CA PRO A 121 11.98 -7.87 -7.03
C PRO A 121 12.35 -9.33 -6.80
N ASN A 122 13.14 -9.61 -5.78
CA ASN A 122 13.58 -10.95 -5.38
C ASN A 122 14.49 -11.67 -6.40
N THR A 123 15.11 -10.90 -7.31
CA THR A 123 16.15 -11.38 -8.22
C THR A 123 17.40 -10.53 -8.02
N ALA A 124 18.58 -11.15 -8.00
CA ALA A 124 19.83 -10.43 -7.77
C ALA A 124 20.00 -9.24 -8.76
N PRO A 125 20.44 -8.06 -8.28
CA PRO A 125 20.91 -7.76 -6.92
C PRO A 125 19.81 -7.44 -5.90
N HIS A 126 18.53 -7.39 -6.30
CA HIS A 126 17.37 -7.04 -5.47
C HIS A 126 16.84 -8.24 -4.67
N THR A 127 17.67 -8.76 -3.78
CA THR A 127 17.31 -9.86 -2.87
C THR A 127 17.52 -9.46 -1.41
N THR A 128 16.89 -10.19 -0.51
CA THR A 128 17.11 -10.05 0.94
C THR A 128 17.22 -11.44 1.56
N THR A 129 18.00 -11.56 2.64
CA THR A 129 18.07 -12.79 3.45
C THR A 129 16.93 -12.89 4.45
N ASN A 130 16.24 -11.79 4.73
CA ASN A 130 15.20 -11.69 5.75
C ASN A 130 13.85 -11.34 5.13
N GLY A 131 13.31 -12.25 4.32
CA GLY A 131 11.97 -12.12 3.73
C GLY A 131 12.02 -11.80 2.25
N GLU A 132 11.30 -10.78 1.81
CA GLU A 132 11.12 -10.46 0.39
C GLU A 132 11.30 -8.97 0.10
N VAL A 133 11.82 -8.67 -1.09
CA VAL A 133 11.74 -7.34 -1.69
C VAL A 133 10.32 -7.16 -2.23
N SER A 134 9.59 -6.21 -1.64
CA SER A 134 8.20 -5.90 -1.94
C SER A 134 8.06 -4.91 -3.10
N ILE A 135 8.82 -3.82 -3.06
CA ILE A 135 8.77 -2.74 -4.07
C ILE A 135 10.19 -2.21 -4.29
N LEU A 136 10.66 -2.24 -5.54
CA LEU A 136 11.99 -1.75 -5.91
C LEU A 136 12.14 -0.26 -5.68
N GLY A 137 13.36 0.16 -5.32
CA GLY A 137 13.80 1.55 -5.25
C GLY A 137 14.63 1.99 -6.45
N VAL A 138 14.72 1.19 -7.52
CA VAL A 138 15.54 1.52 -8.69
C VAL A 138 15.05 2.78 -9.42
N ALA A 139 15.96 3.47 -10.10
CA ALA A 139 15.65 4.56 -11.00
C ALA A 139 14.64 4.15 -12.07
N ASN A 140 13.73 5.06 -12.42
CA ASN A 140 12.64 4.78 -13.37
C ASN A 140 12.07 6.05 -13.99
N ASP A 141 11.31 5.89 -15.07
CA ASP A 141 10.65 6.99 -15.80
C ASP A 141 9.25 7.34 -15.27
N GLY A 142 8.80 6.65 -14.21
CA GLY A 142 7.47 6.79 -13.62
C GLY A 142 6.32 6.28 -14.49
N SER A 143 6.59 5.62 -15.61
CA SER A 143 5.56 5.01 -16.45
C SER A 143 5.09 3.67 -15.87
N LEU A 144 3.80 3.36 -16.00
CA LEU A 144 3.25 2.09 -15.53
C LEU A 144 3.74 0.88 -16.33
N ALA A 145 4.17 1.11 -17.58
CA ALA A 145 4.67 0.08 -18.46
C ALA A 145 6.08 -0.36 -18.05
N ASN A 146 6.97 0.60 -17.79
CA ASN A 146 8.38 0.33 -17.55
C ASN A 146 8.75 0.25 -16.07
N SER A 147 7.88 0.63 -15.14
CA SER A 147 8.23 0.73 -13.71
C SER A 147 7.53 -0.30 -12.83
N LYS A 148 7.16 -1.47 -13.36
CA LYS A 148 6.28 -2.44 -12.66
C LYS A 148 6.88 -3.01 -11.37
N GLY A 149 8.20 -2.89 -11.18
CA GLY A 149 8.86 -3.25 -9.93
C GLY A 149 8.79 -2.15 -8.86
N ASN A 150 8.58 -0.90 -9.26
CA ASN A 150 8.61 0.29 -8.37
C ASN A 150 7.24 0.69 -7.82
N PHE A 151 6.16 0.01 -8.21
CA PHE A 151 4.84 0.29 -7.67
C PHE A 151 3.96 -0.94 -7.50
N VAL A 152 2.95 -0.79 -6.65
CA VAL A 152 1.82 -1.71 -6.51
C VAL A 152 0.52 -0.95 -6.73
N LYS A 153 -0.47 -1.58 -7.37
CA LYS A 153 -1.81 -1.02 -7.52
C LYS A 153 -2.67 -1.63 -6.42
N VAL A 154 -3.32 -0.77 -5.66
CA VAL A 154 -4.10 -1.13 -4.48
C VAL A 154 -5.50 -0.61 -4.65
N THR A 155 -6.48 -1.47 -4.36
CA THR A 155 -7.87 -1.09 -4.18
C THR A 155 -8.23 -1.21 -2.71
N LEU A 156 -8.75 -0.13 -2.13
CA LEU A 156 -9.32 -0.14 -0.77
C LEU A 156 -10.84 -0.05 -0.84
N GLN A 157 -11.49 -0.67 0.13
CA GLN A 157 -12.91 -0.46 0.40
C GLN A 157 -13.18 -0.50 1.90
N CYS A 158 -14.32 0.02 2.30
CA CYS A 158 -14.80 -0.03 3.67
C CYS A 158 -16.07 -0.85 3.74
N ARG A 159 -16.09 -1.87 4.60
CA ARG A 159 -17.26 -2.71 4.90
C ARG A 159 -17.74 -2.38 6.30
N ILE A 160 -18.88 -1.70 6.40
CA ILE A 160 -19.45 -1.30 7.69
C ILE A 160 -20.31 -2.46 8.23
N PRO A 161 -20.05 -2.97 9.44
CA PRO A 161 -20.88 -4.01 10.03
C PRO A 161 -22.26 -3.47 10.44
N GLY A 162 -23.27 -4.33 10.51
CA GLY A 162 -24.65 -3.92 10.83
C GLY A 162 -24.85 -3.36 12.23
N ASN A 163 -23.91 -3.61 13.14
CA ASN A 163 -23.87 -3.09 14.51
C ASN A 163 -22.90 -1.90 14.67
N ALA A 164 -22.43 -1.30 13.58
CA ALA A 164 -21.56 -0.13 13.62
C ALA A 164 -22.24 1.04 14.35
N SER A 165 -21.45 1.78 15.13
CA SER A 165 -21.90 3.03 15.71
C SER A 165 -22.13 4.07 14.60
N GLN A 166 -23.14 4.92 14.75
CA GLN A 166 -23.29 6.06 13.85
C GLN A 166 -22.28 7.15 14.23
N GLY A 167 -21.54 7.68 13.26
CA GLY A 167 -20.63 8.79 13.51
C GLY A 167 -19.61 9.03 12.40
N LEU A 168 -18.82 10.08 12.57
CA LEU A 168 -17.62 10.31 11.78
C LEU A 168 -16.47 9.51 12.39
N VAL A 169 -15.77 8.73 11.56
CA VAL A 169 -14.58 7.99 11.99
C VAL A 169 -13.38 8.44 11.14
N ASN A 170 -12.40 9.05 11.80
CA ASN A 170 -11.10 9.35 11.20
C ASN A 170 -10.14 8.20 11.46
N PHE A 171 -9.30 7.89 10.48
CA PHE A 171 -8.28 6.86 10.59
C PHE A 171 -7.09 7.19 9.70
N ARG A 172 -6.00 6.44 9.88
CA ARG A 172 -4.80 6.53 9.04
C ARG A 172 -4.60 5.23 8.28
N SER A 173 -4.47 5.33 6.97
CA SER A 173 -3.88 4.27 6.15
C SER A 173 -2.35 4.29 6.29
N ARG A 174 -1.73 3.12 6.36
CA ARG A 174 -0.28 3.01 6.59
C ARG A 174 0.36 1.95 5.72
N THR A 175 1.47 2.31 5.09
CA THR A 175 2.44 1.38 4.53
C THR A 175 3.63 1.28 5.48
N THR A 176 3.99 0.07 5.89
CA THR A 176 5.16 -0.20 6.73
C THR A 176 6.09 -1.15 6.00
N PHE A 177 7.40 -0.94 6.12
CA PHE A 177 8.42 -1.69 5.39
C PHE A 177 9.75 -1.63 6.16
N GLN A 178 10.66 -2.52 5.77
CA GLN A 178 12.07 -2.51 6.15
C GLN A 178 12.92 -2.12 4.93
N PHE A 179 14.14 -1.69 5.16
CA PHE A 179 15.12 -1.45 4.09
C PHE A 179 16.54 -1.59 4.66
N VAL A 180 17.50 -1.83 3.77
CA VAL A 180 18.94 -1.95 4.08
C VAL A 180 19.72 -1.02 3.16
#